data_AF-A0A0G0YZ39-F1
#
_entry.id   AF-A0A0G0YZ39-F1
#
_cell.length_a   1.000
_cell.length_b   1.000
_cell.length_c   1.000
_cell.angle_alpha   90.00
_cell.angle_beta   90.00
_cell.angle_gamma   90.00
#
_symmetry.space_group_name_H-M   'P 1'
#
loop_
_entity.id
_entity.type
_entity.pdbx_description
1 polymer ?
#
loop_
_entity_poly.entity_id
_entity_poly.type
_entity_poly.pdbx_seq_one_letter_code
_entity_poly.pdbx_strand_id
1 'polypeptide(L)'
;MTQRTVLRLSAIVSGLSGIVILIGVIYPIVSYDSVYSQKYTKLVSPLADPDSQVQEFLTAPTKGTSDTTRASTWFTGGAKEEDFSAPTISYYEISIPKLKINSATVAIGGEDLSKSLIQYPGTALPGKRGNAAIFGHSILPIFNNPKNYISIFTMLPTLKKGDPIYINYDGVSYTYKVEEMFEVLPTDLQVLDQDDSDSFVTLVTCVPPGDPRKPKRLVVRARVVPPDQNAMKTLGIDYGRSKVGLAIAEGPLAEPWRVIRYTNAGMLDEKIKQIIDSEKIEKVVVGVSEGEMGKESERFAKGIGAETFDETLSTKDAQILSREAGIGQKKRHDMEDAYAAAIMLQNWLDS
;
A
#
# COMPACT_ATOMS: atom_id res chain seq x y z
N MET A 1 30.16 42.89 6.15
CA MET A 1 30.84 41.68 5.63
C MET A 1 31.53 42.06 4.33
N THR A 2 32.83 41.77 4.15
CA THR A 2 33.53 42.17 2.90
C THR A 2 33.11 41.25 1.75
N GLN A 3 33.12 41.77 0.51
CA GLN A 3 32.76 41.01 -0.70
C GLN A 3 33.55 39.68 -0.82
N ARG A 4 34.82 39.69 -0.41
CA ARG A 4 35.67 38.48 -0.35
C ARG A 4 35.17 37.44 0.64
N THR A 5 34.70 37.85 1.82
CA THR A 5 34.16 36.92 2.82
C THR A 5 32.82 36.34 2.35
N VAL A 6 31.97 37.14 1.70
CA VAL A 6 30.70 36.66 1.12
C VAL A 6 30.94 35.63 0.00
N LEU A 7 31.90 35.88 -0.89
CA LEU A 7 32.27 34.93 -1.96
C LEU A 7 32.83 33.61 -1.40
N ARG A 8 33.70 33.67 -0.39
CA ARG A 8 34.22 32.46 0.28
C ARG A 8 33.13 31.66 0.96
N LEU A 9 32.22 32.33 1.67
CA LEU A 9 31.10 31.67 2.34
C LEU A 9 30.18 31.00 1.32
N SER A 10 29.86 31.69 0.21
CA SER A 10 29.01 31.16 -0.86
C SER A 10 29.63 29.95 -1.54
N ALA A 11 30.95 29.96 -1.76
CA ALA A 11 31.67 28.81 -2.33
C ALA A 11 31.66 27.59 -1.38
N ILE A 12 31.86 27.81 -0.08
CA ILE A 12 31.79 26.73 0.93
C ILE A 12 30.37 26.15 0.98
N VAL A 13 29.35 27.00 1.04
CA VAL A 13 27.94 26.55 1.03
C VAL A 13 27.62 25.75 -0.23
N SER A 14 28.08 26.20 -1.40
CA SER A 14 27.88 25.50 -2.67
C SER A 14 28.63 24.17 -2.74
N GLY A 15 29.85 24.10 -2.19
CA GLY A 15 30.62 22.86 -2.11
C GLY A 15 29.98 21.85 -1.17
N LEU A 16 29.53 22.30 0.01
CA LEU A 16 28.83 21.44 0.97
C LEU A 16 27.48 20.97 0.43
N SER A 17 26.71 21.84 -0.23
CA SER A 17 25.44 21.43 -0.84
C SER A 17 25.67 20.42 -1.96
N GLY A 18 26.69 20.60 -2.79
CA GLY A 18 27.07 19.63 -3.83
C GLY A 18 27.43 18.26 -3.25
N ILE A 19 28.20 18.21 -2.16
CA ILE A 19 28.54 16.96 -1.47
C ILE A 19 27.28 16.29 -0.90
N VAL A 20 26.38 17.04 -0.27
CA VAL A 20 25.13 16.50 0.28
C VAL A 20 24.26 15.89 -0.83
N ILE A 21 24.13 16.57 -1.98
CA ILE A 21 23.39 16.04 -3.13
C ILE A 21 24.04 14.75 -3.64
N LEU A 22 25.37 14.74 -3.80
CA LEU A 22 26.10 13.58 -4.32
C LEU A 22 25.98 12.37 -3.38
N ILE A 23 26.10 12.59 -2.07
CA ILE A 23 25.87 11.54 -1.06
C ILE A 23 24.42 11.07 -1.14
N GLY A 24 23.44 11.98 -1.24
CA GLY A 24 22.01 11.64 -1.33
C GLY A 24 21.65 10.75 -2.53
N VAL A 25 22.37 10.87 -3.64
CA VAL A 25 22.15 10.04 -4.85
C VAL A 25 22.95 8.75 -4.83
N ILE A 26 24.23 8.80 -4.44
CA ILE A 26 25.14 7.64 -4.52
C ILE A 26 24.93 6.68 -3.35
N TYR A 27 24.71 7.19 -2.13
CA TYR A 27 24.60 6.38 -0.93
C TYR A 27 23.47 5.33 -1.01
N PRO A 28 22.25 5.64 -1.48
CA PRO A 28 21.19 4.64 -1.62
C PRO A 28 21.56 3.48 -2.55
N ILE A 29 22.23 3.76 -3.65
CA ILE A 29 22.64 2.74 -4.64
C ILE A 29 23.69 1.82 -4.02
N VAL A 30 24.74 2.39 -3.44
CA VAL A 30 25.84 1.63 -2.82
C VAL A 30 25.35 0.83 -1.60
N SER A 31 24.50 1.43 -0.77
CA SER A 31 23.93 0.76 0.40
C SER A 31 22.96 -0.36 0.00
N TYR A 32 22.20 -0.20 -1.10
CA TYR A 32 21.38 -1.28 -1.65
C TYR A 32 22.23 -2.51 -1.99
N ASP A 33 23.26 -2.35 -2.81
CA ASP A 33 24.11 -3.46 -3.23
C ASP A 33 24.85 -4.12 -2.06
N SER A 34 25.28 -3.32 -1.08
CA SER A 34 26.06 -3.82 0.06
C SER A 34 25.21 -4.49 1.14
N VAL A 35 23.99 -4.00 1.38
CA VAL A 35 23.18 -4.41 2.54
C VAL A 35 21.97 -5.27 2.13
N TYR A 36 21.33 -4.94 1.01
CA TYR A 36 20.07 -5.57 0.60
C TYR A 36 20.32 -6.67 -0.42
N SER A 37 21.05 -6.39 -1.50
CA SER A 37 21.28 -7.37 -2.57
C SER A 37 21.99 -8.65 -2.09
N GLN A 38 22.87 -8.55 -1.09
CA GLN A 38 23.54 -9.72 -0.50
C GLN A 38 22.61 -10.63 0.32
N LYS A 39 21.46 -10.13 0.77
CA LYS A 39 20.51 -10.92 1.57
C LYS A 39 19.57 -11.76 0.71
N TYR A 40 19.40 -11.39 -0.55
CA TYR A 40 18.45 -12.02 -1.45
C TYR A 40 19.06 -13.26 -2.09
N THR A 41 18.31 -14.36 -2.07
CA THR A 41 18.66 -15.57 -2.81
C THR A 41 18.62 -15.24 -4.30
N LYS A 42 19.71 -15.49 -5.01
CA LYS A 42 19.70 -15.42 -6.47
C LYS A 42 19.04 -16.69 -6.99
N LEU A 43 17.89 -16.55 -7.64
CA LEU A 43 17.31 -17.66 -8.36
C LEU A 43 18.23 -18.05 -9.52
N VAL A 44 18.47 -19.34 -9.67
CA VAL A 44 19.17 -19.87 -10.84
C VAL A 44 18.14 -19.89 -11.96
N SER A 45 18.22 -18.89 -12.84
CA SER A 45 17.40 -18.91 -14.04
C SER A 45 17.87 -20.05 -14.95
N PRO A 46 16.96 -20.88 -15.49
CA PRO A 46 17.33 -21.89 -16.50
C PRO A 46 17.73 -21.25 -17.82
N LEU A 47 17.45 -19.95 -18.00
CA LEU A 47 17.88 -19.14 -19.13
C LEU A 47 19.32 -18.67 -18.90
N ALA A 48 20.18 -18.85 -19.90
CA ALA A 48 21.56 -18.37 -19.84
C ALA A 48 21.57 -16.85 -19.60
N ASP A 49 22.42 -16.41 -18.68
CA ASP A 49 22.63 -14.98 -18.41
C ASP A 49 23.01 -14.29 -19.73
N PRO A 50 22.22 -13.32 -20.21
CA PRO A 50 22.54 -12.59 -21.44
C PRO A 50 23.95 -12.02 -21.40
N ASP A 51 24.45 -11.59 -20.23
CA ASP A 51 25.80 -11.04 -20.05
C ASP A 51 26.92 -12.05 -20.36
N SER A 52 26.63 -13.35 -20.39
CA SER A 52 27.60 -14.41 -20.71
C SER A 52 27.73 -14.70 -22.21
N GLN A 53 26.85 -14.15 -23.07
CA GLN A 53 26.85 -14.42 -24.52
C GLN A 53 26.83 -13.14 -25.40
N VAL A 54 27.16 -11.97 -24.85
CA VAL A 54 27.04 -10.65 -25.54
C VAL A 54 28.12 -10.39 -26.61
N GLN A 55 28.57 -11.38 -27.38
CA GLN A 55 29.39 -11.11 -28.55
C GLN A 55 28.73 -11.43 -29.90
N GLU A 56 27.54 -12.06 -29.91
CA GLU A 56 26.93 -12.50 -31.18
C GLU A 56 25.53 -11.92 -31.49
N PHE A 57 24.90 -11.16 -30.58
CA PHE A 57 23.53 -10.64 -30.76
C PHE A 57 23.39 -9.10 -30.83
N LEU A 58 24.47 -8.37 -31.16
CA LEU A 58 24.47 -6.89 -31.30
C LEU A 58 23.82 -6.37 -32.60
N THR A 59 22.81 -7.05 -33.16
CA THR A 59 22.04 -6.54 -34.31
C THR A 59 20.56 -6.27 -34.01
N ALA A 60 20.10 -6.49 -32.77
CA ALA A 60 18.80 -5.98 -32.35
C ALA A 60 18.94 -4.49 -31.96
N PRO A 61 18.07 -3.59 -32.45
CA PRO A 61 18.19 -2.16 -32.18
C PRO A 61 17.92 -1.87 -30.70
N THR A 62 18.99 -1.72 -29.90
CA THR A 62 18.95 -1.11 -28.57
C THR A 62 18.76 0.40 -28.73
N LYS A 63 17.55 0.82 -29.11
CA LYS A 63 17.16 2.24 -29.11
C LYS A 63 15.65 2.37 -28.92
N GLY A 64 15.23 2.14 -27.69
CA GLY A 64 13.96 2.61 -27.17
C GLY A 64 14.15 2.79 -25.67
N THR A 65 14.13 4.02 -25.20
CA THR A 65 13.78 4.31 -23.80
C THR A 65 12.39 3.73 -23.58
N SER A 66 12.33 2.45 -23.17
CA SER A 66 11.09 1.77 -22.85
C SER A 66 10.46 2.54 -21.70
N ASP A 67 9.26 3.07 -21.93
CA ASP A 67 8.51 3.78 -20.92
C ASP A 67 8.22 2.83 -19.75
N THR A 68 8.97 2.99 -18.66
CA THR A 68 8.84 2.14 -17.48
C THR A 68 7.56 2.44 -16.71
N THR A 69 6.80 3.48 -17.08
CA THR A 69 5.47 3.73 -16.53
C THR A 69 4.44 2.70 -16.99
N ARG A 70 4.74 1.94 -18.05
CA ARG A 70 3.87 0.91 -18.57
C ARG A 70 4.25 -0.46 -18.02
N ALA A 71 3.34 -1.15 -17.36
CA ALA A 71 3.57 -2.49 -16.80
C ALA A 71 3.97 -3.54 -17.85
N SER A 72 3.52 -3.39 -19.10
CA SER A 72 3.85 -4.27 -20.24
C SER A 72 5.34 -4.27 -20.60
N THR A 73 6.11 -3.24 -20.24
CA THR A 73 7.54 -3.13 -20.55
C THR A 73 8.45 -3.74 -19.48
N TRP A 74 7.89 -4.21 -18.36
CA TRP A 74 8.66 -4.60 -17.19
C TRP A 74 9.35 -5.95 -17.31
N PHE A 75 8.81 -6.85 -18.11
CA PHE A 75 9.38 -8.16 -18.41
C PHE A 75 9.49 -8.39 -19.91
N THR A 76 10.68 -8.74 -20.39
CA THR A 76 10.90 -9.02 -21.81
C THR A 76 10.34 -10.39 -22.17
N GLY A 77 9.43 -10.46 -23.13
CA GLY A 77 8.76 -11.70 -23.53
C GLY A 77 7.53 -12.07 -22.71
N GLY A 78 7.08 -11.19 -21.80
CA GLY A 78 5.82 -11.34 -21.08
C GLY A 78 4.59 -10.89 -21.90
N ALA A 79 3.48 -10.67 -21.20
CA ALA A 79 2.25 -10.09 -21.72
C ALA A 79 2.49 -8.75 -22.45
N LYS A 80 1.76 -8.57 -23.54
CA LYS A 80 1.85 -7.39 -24.41
C LYS A 80 0.84 -6.33 -23.98
N GLU A 81 0.99 -5.11 -24.49
CA GLU A 81 0.10 -3.97 -24.23
C GLU A 81 -1.39 -4.31 -24.42
N GLU A 82 -1.71 -5.15 -25.41
CA GLU A 82 -3.09 -5.57 -25.68
C GLU A 82 -3.69 -6.42 -24.54
N ASP A 83 -2.86 -7.20 -23.84
CA ASP A 83 -3.28 -8.05 -22.72
C ASP A 83 -3.62 -7.22 -21.46
N PHE A 84 -3.11 -5.99 -21.37
CA PHE A 84 -3.44 -5.03 -20.32
C PHE A 84 -4.65 -4.16 -20.66
N SER A 85 -5.23 -4.31 -21.86
CA SER A 85 -6.34 -3.49 -22.35
C SER A 85 -7.69 -4.19 -22.12
N ALA A 86 -8.02 -4.47 -20.87
CA ALA A 86 -9.29 -5.08 -20.55
C ALA A 86 -10.46 -4.12 -20.88
N PRO A 87 -11.59 -4.61 -21.42
CA PRO A 87 -12.74 -3.77 -21.74
C PRO A 87 -13.38 -3.12 -20.50
N THR A 88 -13.09 -3.63 -19.31
CA THR A 88 -13.50 -3.03 -18.04
C THR A 88 -12.37 -3.16 -17.04
N ILE A 89 -11.88 -2.02 -16.56
CA ILE A 89 -10.87 -1.97 -15.49
C ILE A 89 -11.57 -2.14 -14.16
N SER A 90 -11.14 -3.13 -13.38
CA SER A 90 -11.58 -3.31 -12.00
C SER A 90 -10.46 -2.89 -11.04
N TYR A 91 -10.84 -2.48 -9.84
CA TYR A 91 -9.91 -1.94 -8.85
C TYR A 91 -10.11 -2.60 -7.50
N TYR A 92 -9.02 -2.71 -6.75
CA TYR A 92 -9.02 -3.13 -5.36
C TYR A 92 -7.94 -2.41 -4.58
N GLU A 93 -7.90 -2.62 -3.26
CA GLU A 93 -7.01 -1.87 -2.38
C GLU A 93 -5.96 -2.78 -1.73
N ILE A 94 -4.75 -2.24 -1.56
CA ILE A 94 -3.65 -2.87 -0.82
C ILE A 94 -3.09 -1.92 0.23
N SER A 95 -2.85 -2.46 1.42
CA SER A 95 -2.21 -1.76 2.55
C SER A 95 -0.98 -2.53 3.03
N ILE A 96 0.12 -1.82 3.21
CA ILE A 96 1.40 -2.34 3.72
C ILE A 96 1.87 -1.43 4.86
N PRO A 97 1.46 -1.69 6.11
CA PRO A 97 1.69 -0.76 7.22
C PRO A 97 3.16 -0.46 7.45
N LYS A 98 4.04 -1.45 7.26
CA LYS A 98 5.49 -1.29 7.40
C LYS A 98 6.06 -0.20 6.48
N LEU A 99 5.41 0.03 5.33
CA LEU A 99 5.80 1.02 4.34
C LEU A 99 4.95 2.29 4.41
N LYS A 100 3.99 2.36 5.35
CA LYS A 100 2.99 3.43 5.46
C LYS A 100 2.12 3.58 4.20
N ILE A 101 1.91 2.49 3.49
CA ILE A 101 1.02 2.42 2.33
C ILE A 101 -0.35 2.02 2.86
N ASN A 102 -1.34 2.90 2.72
CA ASN A 102 -2.69 2.70 3.23
C ASN A 102 -3.67 2.78 2.06
N SER A 103 -4.44 1.72 1.82
CA SER A 103 -5.49 1.65 0.79
C SER A 103 -5.04 2.12 -0.60
N ALA A 104 -3.83 1.73 -1.02
CA ALA A 104 -3.35 2.03 -2.36
C ALA A 104 -4.16 1.26 -3.39
N THR A 105 -4.53 1.94 -4.48
CA THR A 105 -5.33 1.37 -5.56
C THR A 105 -4.48 0.45 -6.43
N VAL A 106 -4.99 -0.76 -6.67
CA VAL A 106 -4.49 -1.71 -7.66
C VAL A 106 -5.50 -1.85 -8.78
N ALA A 107 -5.07 -1.65 -10.02
CA ALA A 107 -5.90 -1.84 -11.21
C ALA A 107 -5.68 -3.23 -11.83
N ILE A 108 -6.78 -3.89 -12.22
CA ILE A 108 -6.78 -5.12 -13.02
C ILE A 108 -7.19 -4.73 -14.43
N GLY A 109 -6.31 -4.98 -15.41
CA GLY A 109 -6.54 -4.59 -16.80
C GLY A 109 -6.27 -3.11 -17.09
N GLY A 110 -5.30 -2.52 -16.40
CA GLY A 110 -4.67 -1.25 -16.77
C GLY A 110 -3.15 -1.41 -16.77
N GLU A 111 -2.39 -0.41 -17.20
CA GLU A 111 -0.93 -0.53 -17.35
C GLU A 111 -0.12 0.65 -16.79
N ASP A 112 -0.77 1.77 -16.48
CA ASP A 112 -0.10 3.02 -16.09
C ASP A 112 0.23 3.03 -14.60
N LEU A 113 1.46 2.64 -14.29
CA LEU A 113 2.02 2.57 -12.95
C LEU A 113 2.20 3.95 -12.29
N SER A 114 2.08 5.05 -13.04
CA SER A 114 2.12 6.40 -12.47
C SER A 114 0.83 6.80 -11.76
N LYS A 115 -0.28 6.08 -12.04
CA LYS A 115 -1.62 6.38 -11.51
C LYS A 115 -2.13 5.39 -10.48
N SER A 116 -1.67 4.14 -10.55
CA SER A 116 -2.06 3.07 -9.63
C SER A 116 -1.01 1.97 -9.61
N LEU A 117 -1.09 1.08 -8.64
CA LEU A 117 -0.45 -0.23 -8.77
C LEU A 117 -1.19 -1.04 -9.84
N ILE A 118 -0.49 -1.97 -10.48
CA ILE A 118 -1.06 -2.76 -11.58
C ILE A 118 -0.97 -4.25 -11.26
N GLN A 119 -2.09 -4.96 -11.30
CA GLN A 119 -2.06 -6.42 -11.32
C GLN A 119 -1.75 -6.92 -12.73
N TYR A 120 -0.76 -7.79 -12.84
CA TYR A 120 -0.33 -8.37 -14.11
C TYR A 120 -1.42 -9.28 -14.70
N PRO A 121 -1.75 -9.16 -16.00
CA PRO A 121 -2.81 -9.94 -16.63
C PRO A 121 -2.45 -11.43 -16.65
N GLY A 122 -3.47 -12.29 -16.56
CA GLY A 122 -3.29 -13.74 -16.53
C GLY A 122 -2.83 -14.31 -15.17
N THR A 123 -2.60 -13.45 -14.17
CA THR A 123 -2.29 -13.88 -12.80
C THR A 123 -3.56 -14.05 -11.95
N ALA A 124 -3.50 -14.91 -10.92
CA ALA A 124 -4.65 -15.17 -10.07
C ALA A 124 -5.15 -13.91 -9.35
N LEU A 125 -6.43 -13.90 -9.00
CA LEU A 125 -7.03 -12.84 -8.19
C LEU A 125 -6.69 -13.05 -6.69
N PRO A 126 -6.61 -11.97 -5.89
CA PRO A 126 -6.40 -12.11 -4.45
C PRO A 126 -7.41 -13.07 -3.79
N GLY A 127 -6.91 -14.00 -2.99
CA GLY A 127 -7.70 -15.01 -2.28
C GLY A 127 -8.03 -16.26 -3.11
N LYS A 128 -7.67 -16.27 -4.39
CA LYS A 128 -7.75 -17.46 -5.24
C LYS A 128 -6.41 -18.20 -5.24
N ARG A 129 -6.48 -19.52 -5.43
CA ARG A 129 -5.27 -20.33 -5.63
C ARG A 129 -4.51 -19.82 -6.85
N GLY A 130 -3.19 -19.77 -6.73
CA GLY A 130 -2.33 -19.09 -7.70
C GLY A 130 -1.63 -17.88 -7.09
N ASN A 131 -0.99 -17.12 -7.96
CA ASN A 131 -0.15 -15.99 -7.58
C ASN A 131 -0.70 -14.71 -8.21
N ALA A 132 -1.13 -13.75 -7.39
CA ALA A 132 -1.50 -12.41 -7.84
C ALA A 132 -0.26 -11.51 -7.92
N ALA A 133 0.23 -11.21 -9.13
CA ALA A 133 1.42 -10.39 -9.29
C ALA A 133 1.05 -8.91 -9.42
N ILE A 134 1.56 -8.06 -8.51
CA ILE A 134 1.24 -6.63 -8.41
C ILE A 134 2.51 -5.81 -8.59
N PHE A 135 2.47 -4.90 -9.56
CA PHE A 135 3.62 -4.10 -9.96
C PHE A 135 3.46 -2.67 -9.43
N GLY A 136 4.57 -2.06 -9.06
CA GLY A 136 4.60 -0.68 -8.58
C GLY A 136 5.99 -0.06 -8.71
N HIS A 137 6.03 1.24 -8.99
CA HIS A 137 7.30 1.94 -9.21
C HIS A 137 8.13 2.16 -7.95
N SER A 138 9.43 2.25 -8.20
CA SER A 138 10.46 2.69 -7.27
C SER A 138 11.29 3.80 -7.90
N ILE A 139 11.65 4.79 -7.11
CA ILE A 139 12.63 5.83 -7.48
C ILE A 139 13.72 5.92 -6.41
N LEU A 140 14.53 6.97 -6.41
CA LEU A 140 15.53 7.18 -5.36
C LEU A 140 14.83 7.37 -3.99
N PRO A 141 15.31 6.72 -2.91
CA PRO A 141 14.72 6.78 -1.58
C PRO A 141 14.51 8.19 -1.00
N ILE A 142 15.34 9.16 -1.38
CA ILE A 142 15.21 10.56 -0.94
C ILE A 142 13.89 11.21 -1.41
N PHE A 143 13.29 10.69 -2.49
CA PHE A 143 12.01 11.15 -3.04
C PHE A 143 10.85 10.20 -2.69
N ASN A 144 11.04 9.28 -1.75
CA ASN A 144 10.02 8.34 -1.34
C ASN A 144 8.80 9.07 -0.76
N ASN A 145 7.63 8.77 -1.30
CA ASN A 145 6.34 9.18 -0.78
C ASN A 145 5.37 8.00 -0.94
N PRO A 146 4.93 7.36 0.17
CA PRO A 146 4.08 6.17 0.11
C PRO A 146 2.68 6.42 -0.49
N LYS A 147 2.32 7.69 -0.71
CA LYS A 147 1.06 8.10 -1.34
C LYS A 147 1.18 8.40 -2.84
N ASN A 148 2.41 8.41 -3.38
CA ASN A 148 2.67 8.70 -4.79
C ASN A 148 3.03 7.39 -5.52
N TYR A 149 2.23 6.98 -6.50
CA TYR A 149 2.43 5.73 -7.23
C TYR A 149 3.77 5.63 -7.97
N ILE A 150 4.41 6.76 -8.32
CA ILE A 150 5.77 6.76 -8.90
C ILE A 150 6.83 6.32 -7.87
N SER A 151 6.58 6.49 -6.57
CA SER A 151 7.55 6.15 -5.53
C SER A 151 7.05 5.14 -4.50
N ILE A 152 5.83 4.63 -4.66
CA ILE A 152 5.11 3.83 -3.66
C ILE A 152 5.85 2.57 -3.23
N PHE A 153 6.56 1.89 -4.14
CA PHE A 153 7.30 0.67 -3.85
C PHE A 153 8.81 0.89 -3.64
N THR A 154 9.25 2.16 -3.58
CA THR A 154 10.66 2.52 -3.33
C THR A 154 11.23 1.85 -2.08
N MET A 155 10.41 1.67 -1.04
CA MET A 155 10.81 1.08 0.24
C MET A 155 10.52 -0.43 0.37
N LEU A 156 10.06 -1.12 -0.67
CA LEU A 156 9.90 -2.59 -0.64
C LEU A 156 11.13 -3.36 -0.12
N PRO A 157 12.39 -2.99 -0.42
CA PRO A 157 13.56 -3.68 0.11
C PRO A 157 13.64 -3.73 1.65
N THR A 158 12.92 -2.84 2.34
CA THR A 158 12.92 -2.75 3.82
C THR A 158 12.01 -3.77 4.51
N LEU A 159 11.13 -4.43 3.75
CA LEU A 159 10.28 -5.52 4.25
C LEU A 159 11.11 -6.71 4.71
N LYS A 160 10.50 -7.52 5.57
CA LYS A 160 11.06 -8.76 6.12
C LYS A 160 10.04 -9.87 6.08
N LYS A 161 10.52 -11.11 6.12
CA LYS A 161 9.67 -12.29 6.32
C LYS A 161 8.77 -12.11 7.53
N GLY A 162 7.48 -12.37 7.35
CA GLY A 162 6.44 -12.22 8.36
C GLY A 162 5.73 -10.86 8.37
N ASP A 163 6.26 -9.84 7.68
CA ASP A 163 5.58 -8.55 7.57
C ASP A 163 4.22 -8.73 6.86
N PRO A 164 3.14 -8.12 7.38
CA PRO A 164 1.81 -8.31 6.82
C PRO A 164 1.54 -7.38 5.64
N ILE A 165 0.76 -7.89 4.70
CA ILE A 165 0.20 -7.17 3.54
C ILE A 165 -1.31 -7.45 3.54
N TYR A 166 -2.11 -6.39 3.50
CA TYR A 166 -3.57 -6.50 3.51
C TYR A 166 -4.12 -6.15 2.14
N ILE A 167 -5.03 -6.95 1.63
CA ILE A 167 -5.71 -6.72 0.36
C ILE A 167 -7.21 -6.77 0.57
N ASN A 168 -7.92 -5.71 0.22
CA ASN A 168 -9.38 -5.71 0.18
C ASN A 168 -9.82 -5.87 -1.28
N TYR A 169 -10.33 -7.05 -1.61
CA TYR A 169 -10.79 -7.41 -2.94
C TYR A 169 -12.23 -7.94 -2.88
N ASP A 170 -13.11 -7.35 -3.68
CA ASP A 170 -14.55 -7.69 -3.74
C ASP A 170 -15.27 -7.64 -2.37
N GLY A 171 -14.86 -6.68 -1.52
CA GLY A 171 -15.41 -6.50 -0.17
C GLY A 171 -14.95 -7.55 0.85
N VAL A 172 -13.96 -8.38 0.48
CA VAL A 172 -13.33 -9.35 1.38
C VAL A 172 -11.89 -8.92 1.64
N SER A 173 -11.52 -8.88 2.91
CA SER A 173 -10.17 -8.52 3.35
C SER A 173 -9.32 -9.75 3.59
N TYR A 174 -8.20 -9.81 2.88
CA TYR A 174 -7.22 -10.89 2.93
C TYR A 174 -5.95 -10.39 3.60
N THR A 175 -5.43 -11.18 4.54
CA THR A 175 -4.11 -10.95 5.13
C THR A 175 -3.11 -11.89 4.47
N TYR A 176 -2.03 -11.33 3.96
CA TYR A 176 -0.87 -12.06 3.47
C TYR A 176 0.32 -11.77 4.38
N LYS A 177 1.24 -12.73 4.53
CA LYS A 177 2.53 -12.50 5.19
C LYS A 177 3.66 -12.78 4.23
N VAL A 178 4.64 -11.87 4.21
CA VAL A 178 5.86 -12.03 3.39
C VAL A 178 6.53 -13.34 3.76
N GLU A 179 6.74 -14.20 2.77
CA GLU A 179 7.40 -15.50 2.94
C GLU A 179 8.88 -15.42 2.53
N GLU A 180 9.14 -14.78 1.39
CA GLU A 180 10.47 -14.67 0.81
C GLU A 180 10.61 -13.41 -0.06
N MET A 181 11.87 -13.03 -0.28
CA MET A 181 12.24 -11.90 -1.13
C MET A 181 13.46 -12.28 -1.96
N PHE A 182 13.41 -12.02 -3.26
CA PHE A 182 14.50 -12.37 -4.18
C PHE A 182 14.60 -11.39 -5.36
N GLU A 183 15.76 -11.38 -6.03
CA GLU A 183 15.99 -10.58 -7.22
C GLU A 183 15.94 -11.44 -8.49
N VAL A 184 15.32 -10.91 -9.54
CA VAL A 184 15.32 -11.54 -10.88
C VAL A 184 15.71 -10.55 -11.97
N LEU A 185 16.14 -11.09 -13.11
CA LEU A 185 16.33 -10.30 -14.33
C LEU A 185 14.97 -9.95 -14.97
N PRO A 186 14.87 -8.86 -15.75
CA PRO A 186 13.67 -8.56 -16.53
C PRO A 186 13.28 -9.64 -17.55
N THR A 187 14.20 -10.56 -17.87
CA THR A 187 13.96 -11.71 -18.75
C THR A 187 13.35 -12.91 -18.03
N ASP A 188 13.29 -12.89 -16.70
CA ASP A 188 12.83 -14.04 -15.91
C ASP A 188 11.33 -13.94 -15.60
N LEU A 189 10.54 -14.71 -16.34
CA LEU A 189 9.08 -14.72 -16.21
C LEU A 189 8.56 -15.64 -15.09
N GLN A 190 9.42 -16.43 -14.44
CA GLN A 190 8.99 -17.41 -13.40
C GLN A 190 8.34 -16.74 -12.19
N VAL A 191 8.59 -15.44 -12.00
CA VAL A 191 7.91 -14.62 -11.00
C VAL A 191 6.39 -14.54 -11.20
N LEU A 192 5.92 -14.76 -12.44
CA LEU A 192 4.52 -14.71 -12.84
C LEU A 192 3.83 -16.08 -12.80
N ASP A 193 4.60 -17.15 -12.56
CA ASP A 193 4.08 -18.52 -12.51
C ASP A 193 2.99 -18.65 -11.44
N GLN A 194 2.00 -19.48 -11.77
CA GLN A 194 0.83 -19.73 -10.93
C GLN A 194 1.07 -21.00 -10.12
N ASP A 195 1.45 -20.83 -8.86
CA ASP A 195 1.50 -21.91 -7.87
C ASP A 195 0.09 -22.10 -7.29
N ASP A 196 -0.53 -23.25 -7.57
CA ASP A 196 -1.89 -23.58 -7.14
C ASP A 196 -1.97 -24.28 -5.78
N SER A 197 -0.84 -24.44 -5.08
CA SER A 197 -0.80 -25.04 -3.75
C SER A 197 -1.51 -24.20 -2.70
N ASP A 198 -1.50 -22.88 -2.84
CA ASP A 198 -2.15 -21.91 -1.97
C ASP A 198 -2.48 -20.60 -2.72
N SER A 199 -2.94 -19.56 -2.01
CA SER A 199 -3.10 -18.20 -2.53
C SER A 199 -1.87 -17.35 -2.19
N PHE A 200 -1.21 -16.84 -3.22
CA PHE A 200 -0.02 -16.01 -3.12
C PHE A 200 -0.23 -14.62 -3.71
N VAL A 201 0.51 -13.66 -3.18
CA VAL A 201 0.67 -12.33 -3.75
C VAL A 201 2.15 -12.07 -3.95
N THR A 202 2.50 -11.54 -5.12
CA THR A 202 3.87 -11.17 -5.45
C THR A 202 3.94 -9.68 -5.77
N LEU A 203 4.68 -8.91 -4.97
CA LEU A 203 4.94 -7.50 -5.25
C LEU A 203 6.24 -7.35 -6.05
N VAL A 204 6.19 -6.59 -7.14
CA VAL A 204 7.33 -6.43 -8.06
C VAL A 204 7.69 -4.95 -8.19
N THR A 205 8.98 -4.63 -8.02
CA THR A 205 9.53 -3.28 -8.27
C THR A 205 10.92 -3.31 -8.90
N CYS A 206 11.41 -2.18 -9.40
CA CYS A 206 12.76 -2.06 -9.94
C CYS A 206 13.80 -1.91 -8.83
N VAL A 207 14.96 -2.55 -8.99
CA VAL A 207 16.10 -2.37 -8.09
C VAL A 207 17.43 -2.35 -8.85
N PRO A 208 18.47 -1.64 -8.36
CA PRO A 208 18.45 -0.74 -7.20
C PRO A 208 17.49 0.45 -7.38
N PRO A 209 16.84 0.97 -6.32
CA PRO A 209 15.80 1.99 -6.47
C PRO A 209 16.32 3.26 -7.15
N GLY A 210 15.74 3.60 -8.31
CA GLY A 210 16.13 4.77 -9.10
C GLY A 210 17.43 4.65 -9.91
N ASP A 211 18.05 3.46 -10.00
CA ASP A 211 19.22 3.23 -10.86
C ASP A 211 18.83 2.55 -12.18
N PRO A 212 18.93 3.24 -13.34
CA PRO A 212 18.55 2.67 -14.63
C PRO A 212 19.66 1.81 -15.27
N ARG A 213 20.87 1.72 -14.70
CA ARG A 213 22.04 1.13 -15.38
C ARG A 213 22.03 -0.39 -15.46
N LYS A 214 21.53 -1.06 -14.42
CA LYS A 214 21.44 -2.53 -14.31
C LYS A 214 20.14 -2.92 -13.61
N PRO A 215 18.97 -2.63 -14.23
CA PRO A 215 17.70 -2.76 -13.57
C PRO A 215 17.34 -4.24 -13.40
N LYS A 216 17.32 -4.71 -12.16
CA LYS A 216 16.73 -5.99 -11.77
C LYS A 216 15.30 -5.75 -11.29
N ARG A 217 14.60 -6.82 -10.96
CA ARG A 217 13.30 -6.78 -10.28
C ARG A 217 13.45 -7.36 -8.89
N LEU A 218 13.08 -6.59 -7.87
CA LEU A 218 12.86 -7.15 -6.55
C LEU A 218 11.47 -7.75 -6.53
N VAL A 219 11.41 -8.98 -6.04
CA VAL A 219 10.21 -9.78 -5.89
C VAL A 219 9.98 -10.01 -4.41
N VAL A 220 8.81 -9.63 -3.92
CA VAL A 220 8.37 -9.92 -2.54
C VAL A 220 7.18 -10.86 -2.64
N ARG A 221 7.39 -12.14 -2.30
CA ARG A 221 6.33 -13.16 -2.33
C ARG A 221 5.75 -13.32 -0.93
N ALA A 222 4.42 -13.27 -0.85
CA ALA A 222 3.65 -13.39 0.37
C ALA A 222 2.56 -14.45 0.21
N ARG A 223 2.30 -15.22 1.27
CA ARG A 223 1.26 -16.25 1.31
C ARG A 223 0.07 -15.77 2.12
N VAL A 224 -1.14 -16.13 1.70
CA VAL A 224 -2.36 -15.84 2.47
C VAL A 224 -2.26 -16.48 3.85
N VAL A 225 -2.79 -15.81 4.85
CA VAL A 225 -2.91 -16.34 6.21
C VAL A 225 -4.40 -16.37 6.55
N PRO A 226 -4.92 -17.49 7.08
CA PRO A 226 -6.28 -17.54 7.58
C PRO A 226 -6.53 -16.42 8.60
N PRO A 227 -7.75 -15.85 8.63
CA PRO A 227 -8.12 -14.92 9.70
C PRO A 227 -7.85 -15.57 11.05
N ASP A 228 -7.17 -14.85 11.94
CA ASP A 228 -6.94 -15.31 13.30
C ASP A 228 -8.31 -15.46 13.98
N GLN A 229 -8.69 -16.71 14.26
CA GLN A 229 -9.98 -17.03 14.86
C GLN A 229 -10.11 -16.49 16.29
N ASN A 230 -9.02 -16.00 16.89
CA ASN A 230 -8.97 -15.38 18.22
C ASN A 230 -8.69 -13.87 18.17
N ALA A 231 -8.61 -13.24 16.99
CA ALA A 231 -8.45 -11.80 16.90
C ALA A 231 -9.75 -11.11 17.33
N MET A 232 -9.61 -10.21 18.32
CA MET A 232 -10.73 -9.46 18.88
C MET A 232 -11.40 -8.60 17.81
N LYS A 233 -12.67 -8.91 17.49
CA LYS A 233 -13.44 -8.11 16.54
C LYS A 233 -13.89 -6.80 17.19
N THR A 234 -13.39 -5.68 16.67
CA THR A 234 -13.60 -4.34 17.24
C THR A 234 -14.45 -3.46 16.32
N LEU A 235 -15.41 -2.75 16.91
CA LEU A 235 -16.26 -1.77 16.23
C LEU A 235 -15.85 -0.36 16.64
N GLY A 236 -15.45 0.46 15.68
CA GLY A 236 -15.23 1.90 15.85
C GLY A 236 -16.47 2.69 15.44
N ILE A 237 -16.84 3.69 16.22
CA ILE A 237 -18.00 4.54 15.97
C ILE A 237 -17.60 6.01 16.03
N ASP A 238 -17.79 6.71 14.91
CA ASP A 238 -17.80 8.18 14.85
C ASP A 238 -19.24 8.66 15.07
N TYR A 239 -19.48 9.27 16.23
CA TYR A 239 -20.81 9.68 16.65
C TYR A 239 -21.17 11.06 16.08
N GLY A 240 -22.23 11.12 15.28
CA GLY A 240 -22.82 12.37 14.80
C GLY A 240 -24.34 12.43 15.03
N ARG A 241 -24.86 13.61 15.39
CA ARG A 241 -26.27 13.84 15.81
C ARG A 241 -27.37 13.39 14.84
N SER A 242 -27.05 13.12 13.57
CA SER A 242 -28.01 12.66 12.55
C SER A 242 -27.59 11.37 11.84
N LYS A 243 -26.30 11.03 11.92
CA LYS A 243 -25.70 9.87 11.30
C LYS A 243 -24.45 9.48 12.08
N VAL A 244 -24.21 8.19 12.20
CA VAL A 244 -22.96 7.67 12.77
C VAL A 244 -22.18 6.91 11.71
N GLY A 245 -20.87 7.10 11.72
CA GLY A 245 -19.93 6.30 10.95
C GLY A 245 -19.55 5.06 11.72
N LEU A 246 -19.52 3.90 11.06
CA LEU A 246 -19.05 2.64 11.63
C LEU A 246 -17.82 2.15 10.87
N ALA A 247 -16.83 1.69 11.63
CA ALA A 247 -15.66 0.99 11.13
C ALA A 247 -15.44 -0.32 11.89
N ILE A 248 -14.81 -1.28 11.25
CA ILE A 248 -14.57 -2.60 11.83
C ILE A 248 -13.09 -2.96 11.75
N ALA A 249 -12.59 -3.65 12.76
CA ALA A 249 -11.26 -4.22 12.77
C ALA A 249 -11.32 -5.67 13.25
N GLU A 250 -10.94 -6.61 12.38
CA GLU A 250 -10.74 -8.03 12.70
C GLU A 250 -9.23 -8.37 12.78
N GLY A 251 -8.41 -7.34 12.97
CA GLY A 251 -6.95 -7.40 12.95
C GLY A 251 -6.37 -6.02 13.28
N PRO A 252 -5.12 -5.74 12.87
CA PRO A 252 -4.46 -4.47 13.20
C PRO A 252 -4.89 -3.30 12.31
N LEU A 253 -5.76 -3.53 11.33
CA LEU A 253 -6.27 -2.47 10.46
C LEU A 253 -7.76 -2.26 10.68
N ALA A 254 -8.13 -0.98 10.78
CA ALA A 254 -9.51 -0.54 10.80
C ALA A 254 -10.01 -0.25 9.38
N GLU A 255 -11.20 -0.75 9.06
CA GLU A 255 -11.83 -0.60 7.76
C GLU A 255 -13.17 0.14 7.88
N PRO A 256 -13.45 1.09 6.96
CA PRO A 256 -14.74 1.78 6.94
C PRO A 256 -15.85 0.79 6.56
N TRP A 257 -16.87 0.67 7.39
CA TRP A 257 -17.89 -0.36 7.21
C TRP A 257 -19.20 0.19 6.65
N ARG A 258 -19.85 1.13 7.35
CA ARG A 258 -21.15 1.70 6.92
C ARG A 258 -21.49 2.98 7.67
N VAL A 259 -22.42 3.75 7.12
CA VAL A 259 -23.01 4.93 7.78
C VAL A 259 -24.47 4.64 8.14
N ILE A 260 -24.86 4.88 9.39
CA ILE A 260 -26.24 4.71 9.86
C ILE A 260 -26.85 6.08 10.11
N ARG A 261 -27.93 6.40 9.40
CA ARG A 261 -28.75 7.60 9.65
C ARG A 261 -29.84 7.30 10.66
N TYR A 262 -30.11 8.24 11.55
CA TYR A 262 -31.12 8.11 12.59
C TYR A 262 -31.76 9.46 12.94
N THR A 263 -33.00 9.41 13.45
CA THR A 263 -33.74 10.60 13.91
C THR A 263 -34.02 10.56 15.41
N ASN A 264 -33.93 9.38 16.03
CA ASN A 264 -34.13 9.15 17.45
C ASN A 264 -32.94 8.40 18.02
N ALA A 265 -32.26 8.99 19.01
CA ALA A 265 -31.08 8.39 19.65
C ALA A 265 -31.38 7.05 20.33
N GLY A 266 -32.58 6.85 20.91
CA GLY A 266 -32.93 5.56 21.53
C GLY A 266 -32.98 4.41 20.53
N MET A 267 -33.43 4.67 19.29
CA MET A 267 -33.41 3.68 18.22
C MET A 267 -31.99 3.37 17.71
N LEU A 268 -31.06 4.32 17.87
CA LEU A 268 -29.67 4.09 17.49
C LEU A 268 -29.02 3.09 18.45
N ASP A 269 -29.20 3.26 19.76
CA ASP A 269 -28.63 2.37 20.78
C ASP A 269 -29.06 0.92 20.56
N GLU A 270 -30.35 0.68 20.32
CA GLU A 270 -30.89 -0.65 20.03
C GLU A 270 -30.30 -1.25 18.76
N LYS A 271 -30.19 -0.45 17.70
CA LYS A 271 -29.62 -0.89 16.43
C LYS A 271 -28.14 -1.24 16.54
N ILE A 272 -27.39 -0.47 17.32
CA ILE A 272 -25.96 -0.73 17.56
C ILE A 272 -25.78 -1.98 18.44
N LYS A 273 -26.61 -2.18 19.47
CA LYS A 273 -26.63 -3.44 20.25
C LYS A 273 -26.92 -4.66 19.38
N GLN A 274 -27.90 -4.55 18.48
CA GLN A 274 -28.19 -5.62 17.52
C GLN A 274 -26.99 -5.92 16.60
N ILE A 275 -26.27 -4.89 16.16
CA ILE A 275 -25.04 -5.04 15.38
C ILE A 275 -23.95 -5.74 16.19
N ILE A 276 -23.73 -5.31 17.44
CA ILE A 276 -22.74 -5.91 18.35
C ILE A 276 -23.00 -7.40 18.51
N ASP A 277 -24.25 -7.79 18.76
CA ASP A 277 -24.63 -9.19 18.93
C ASP A 277 -24.52 -10.01 17.64
N SER A 278 -25.02 -9.49 16.52
CA SER A 278 -25.06 -10.22 15.25
C SER A 278 -23.68 -10.41 14.61
N GLU A 279 -22.82 -9.40 14.72
CA GLU A 279 -21.46 -9.44 14.18
C GLU A 279 -20.45 -10.05 15.16
N LYS A 280 -20.88 -10.38 16.39
CA LYS A 280 -20.03 -10.85 17.50
C LYS A 280 -18.89 -9.88 17.81
N ILE A 281 -19.24 -8.60 17.93
CA ILE A 281 -18.26 -7.56 18.30
C ILE A 281 -17.85 -7.77 19.76
N GLU A 282 -16.56 -7.92 19.99
CA GLU A 282 -15.97 -8.11 21.32
C GLU A 282 -15.63 -6.78 21.99
N LYS A 283 -15.29 -5.76 21.19
CA LYS A 283 -14.88 -4.44 21.68
C LYS A 283 -15.53 -3.33 20.87
N VAL A 284 -16.00 -2.30 21.55
CA VAL A 284 -16.58 -1.11 20.92
C VAL A 284 -15.83 0.12 21.39
N VAL A 285 -15.43 0.97 20.45
CA VAL A 285 -14.72 2.21 20.67
C VAL A 285 -15.51 3.35 20.03
N VAL A 286 -15.80 4.38 20.81
CA VAL A 286 -16.55 5.57 20.38
C VAL A 286 -15.64 6.77 20.43
N GLY A 287 -15.63 7.51 19.32
CA GLY A 287 -14.97 8.79 19.22
C GLY A 287 -15.60 9.88 20.07
N VAL A 288 -14.78 10.62 20.81
CA VAL A 288 -15.23 11.75 21.64
C VAL A 288 -14.44 13.00 21.25
N SER A 289 -15.18 14.05 20.88
CA SER A 289 -14.66 15.40 20.61
C SER A 289 -14.86 16.33 21.81
N GLU A 290 -14.27 17.52 21.79
CA GLU A 290 -14.50 18.51 22.83
C GLU A 290 -15.91 19.16 22.76
N GLY A 291 -16.36 19.74 23.87
CA GLY A 291 -17.59 20.55 23.93
C GLY A 291 -18.87 19.74 24.22
N GLU A 292 -20.02 20.26 23.79
CA GLU A 292 -21.32 19.61 24.03
C GLU A 292 -21.47 18.28 23.29
N MET A 293 -20.88 18.17 22.09
CA MET A 293 -20.93 16.95 21.29
C MET A 293 -20.16 15.81 21.97
N GLY A 294 -19.01 16.09 22.57
CA GLY A 294 -18.29 15.11 23.40
C GLY A 294 -19.13 14.50 24.51
N LYS A 295 -19.84 15.35 25.26
CA LYS A 295 -20.76 14.90 26.32
C LYS A 295 -21.93 14.06 25.78
N GLU A 296 -22.32 14.24 24.54
CA GLU A 296 -23.32 13.39 23.88
C GLU A 296 -22.71 12.04 23.49
N SER A 297 -21.53 12.04 22.86
CA SER A 297 -20.79 10.82 22.50
C SER A 297 -20.45 9.97 23.72
N GLU A 298 -20.03 10.56 24.83
CA GLU A 298 -19.78 9.86 26.09
C GLU A 298 -21.06 9.21 26.67
N ARG A 299 -22.19 9.92 26.58
CA ARG A 299 -23.49 9.39 27.02
C ARG A 299 -23.92 8.22 26.16
N PHE A 300 -23.75 8.34 24.84
CA PHE A 300 -24.01 7.27 23.88
C PHE A 300 -23.10 6.06 24.15
N ALA A 301 -21.79 6.27 24.29
CA ALA A 301 -20.82 5.22 24.60
C ALA A 301 -21.21 4.45 25.87
N LYS A 302 -21.59 5.18 26.93
CA LYS A 302 -22.10 4.57 28.16
C LYS A 302 -23.38 3.77 27.97
N GLY A 303 -24.30 4.22 27.10
CA GLY A 303 -25.57 3.54 26.80
C GLY A 303 -25.40 2.17 26.12
N ILE A 304 -24.29 1.99 25.39
CA ILE A 304 -23.95 0.75 24.68
C ILE A 304 -22.76 -0.02 25.32
N GLY A 305 -22.16 0.50 26.39
CA GLY A 305 -21.02 -0.12 27.07
C GLY A 305 -19.70 -0.03 26.30
N ALA A 306 -19.52 1.02 25.50
CA ALA A 306 -18.32 1.25 24.71
C ALA A 306 -17.22 1.99 25.48
N GLU A 307 -15.97 1.77 25.07
CA GLU A 307 -14.82 2.60 25.45
C GLU A 307 -14.83 3.89 24.65
N THR A 308 -14.31 4.98 25.23
CA THR A 308 -14.21 6.28 24.58
C THR A 308 -12.76 6.58 24.19
N PHE A 309 -12.55 7.17 23.02
CA PHE A 309 -11.23 7.61 22.55
C PHE A 309 -11.28 9.07 22.08
N ASP A 310 -10.23 9.85 22.40
CA ASP A 310 -10.15 11.27 22.06
C ASP A 310 -9.80 11.47 20.58
N GLU A 311 -10.69 12.14 19.84
CA GLU A 311 -10.60 12.33 18.39
C GLU A 311 -9.93 13.65 17.95
N THR A 312 -9.49 14.50 18.88
CA THR A 312 -9.05 15.89 18.62
C THR A 312 -7.95 16.06 17.58
N LEU A 313 -7.23 15.00 17.20
CA LEU A 313 -6.16 15.04 16.21
C LEU A 313 -6.56 14.62 14.78
N SER A 314 -7.79 14.14 14.53
CA SER A 314 -8.09 13.35 13.32
C SER A 314 -8.92 14.04 12.22
N THR A 315 -9.60 15.17 12.48
CA THR A 315 -10.61 15.73 11.56
C THR A 315 -10.03 16.16 10.19
N LYS A 316 -8.77 16.59 10.16
CA LYS A 316 -8.08 16.95 8.90
C LYS A 316 -7.60 15.73 8.13
N ASP A 317 -7.25 14.65 8.82
CA ASP A 317 -6.71 13.43 8.21
C ASP A 317 -7.79 12.61 7.50
N ALA A 318 -9.03 12.62 8.02
CA ALA A 318 -10.18 11.96 7.38
C ALA A 318 -10.53 12.53 6.00
N GLN A 319 -10.49 13.86 5.85
CA GLN A 319 -10.74 14.50 4.57
C GLN A 319 -9.61 14.27 3.56
N ILE A 320 -8.38 14.07 4.04
CA ILE A 320 -7.20 13.81 3.21
C ILE A 320 -7.18 12.36 2.74
N LEU A 321 -7.36 11.38 3.65
CA LEU A 321 -7.41 9.95 3.34
C LEU A 321 -8.54 9.61 2.36
N SER A 322 -9.72 10.22 2.54
CA SER A 322 -10.84 10.05 1.60
C SER A 322 -10.50 10.52 0.18
N ARG A 323 -9.74 11.62 0.04
CA ARG A 323 -9.31 12.15 -1.27
C ARG A 323 -8.19 11.32 -1.91
N GLU A 324 -7.31 10.74 -1.10
CA GLU A 324 -6.14 9.98 -1.54
C GLU A 324 -6.45 8.54 -2.00
N ALA A 325 -7.53 7.93 -1.50
CA ALA A 325 -7.91 6.55 -1.84
C ALA A 325 -8.51 6.36 -3.26
N GLY A 326 -8.53 7.38 -4.13
CA GLY A 326 -8.99 7.26 -5.53
C GLY A 326 -10.50 6.98 -5.71
N ILE A 327 -11.28 7.01 -4.63
CA ILE A 327 -12.70 6.61 -4.60
C ILE A 327 -13.59 7.64 -5.32
N GLY A 328 -14.57 7.22 -6.11
CA GLY A 328 -15.49 8.13 -6.80
C GLY A 328 -16.19 9.13 -5.85
N GLN A 329 -16.31 10.40 -6.26
CA GLN A 329 -16.77 11.52 -5.41
C GLN A 329 -18.08 11.26 -4.67
N LYS A 330 -19.02 10.54 -5.31
CA LYS A 330 -20.30 10.15 -4.72
C LYS A 330 -20.13 9.13 -3.58
N LYS A 331 -19.38 8.06 -3.80
CA LYS A 331 -19.11 7.02 -2.79
C LYS A 331 -18.33 7.58 -1.59
N ARG A 332 -17.41 8.53 -1.84
CA ARG A 332 -16.72 9.28 -0.76
C ARG A 332 -17.68 10.06 0.12
N HIS A 333 -18.61 10.79 -0.48
CA HIS A 333 -19.57 11.60 0.27
C HIS A 333 -20.54 10.73 1.09
N ASP A 334 -20.97 9.59 0.54
CA ASP A 334 -21.91 8.71 1.22
C ASP A 334 -21.29 7.96 2.42
N MET A 335 -19.97 7.78 2.44
CA MET A 335 -19.23 7.02 3.46
C MET A 335 -18.31 7.89 4.34
N GLU A 336 -18.39 9.22 4.25
CA GLU A 336 -17.48 10.15 4.94
C GLU A 336 -17.29 9.84 6.43
N ASP A 337 -18.38 9.62 7.17
CA ASP A 337 -18.33 9.33 8.61
C ASP A 337 -17.72 7.94 8.87
N ALA A 338 -17.92 6.96 7.98
CA ALA A 338 -17.31 5.64 8.12
C ALA A 338 -15.77 5.71 7.97
N TYR A 339 -15.26 6.60 7.11
CA TYR A 339 -13.82 6.87 7.04
C TYR A 339 -13.29 7.56 8.29
N ALA A 340 -14.04 8.52 8.84
CA ALA A 340 -13.68 9.15 10.10
C ALA A 340 -13.61 8.10 11.24
N ALA A 341 -14.63 7.24 11.33
CA ALA A 341 -14.65 6.12 12.28
C ALA A 341 -13.46 5.16 12.11
N ALA A 342 -13.06 4.88 10.86
CA ALA A 342 -11.93 4.00 10.57
C ALA A 342 -10.60 4.61 11.03
N ILE A 343 -10.42 5.92 10.85
CA ILE A 343 -9.21 6.61 11.28
C ILE A 343 -9.14 6.71 12.80
N MET A 344 -10.26 7.05 13.45
CA MET A 344 -10.34 7.02 14.91
C MET A 344 -10.00 5.63 15.44
N LEU A 345 -10.61 4.59 14.88
CA LEU A 345 -10.36 3.22 15.31
C LEU A 345 -8.91 2.80 15.05
N GLN A 346 -8.33 3.18 13.92
CA GLN A 346 -6.91 2.89 13.63
C GLN A 346 -6.00 3.55 14.67
N ASN A 347 -6.26 4.81 15.02
CA ASN A 347 -5.48 5.51 16.04
C ASN A 347 -5.58 4.81 17.40
N TRP A 348 -6.77 4.31 17.77
CA TRP A 348 -6.96 3.53 19.00
C TRP A 348 -6.21 2.19 18.96
N LEU A 349 -6.23 1.48 17.83
CA LEU A 349 -5.48 0.23 17.64
C LEU A 349 -3.96 0.43 17.72
N ASP A 350 -3.48 1.60 17.30
CA ASP A 350 -2.06 1.96 17.30
C ASP A 350 -1.57 2.56 18.65
N SER A 351 -2.47 2.78 19.62
CA SER A 351 -2.22 3.47 20.91
C SER A 351 -1.52 2.65 21.99
#